data_AF-A0A6A2SQ48-F1
#
_entry.id   AF-A0A6A2SQ48-F1
#
_cell.length_a   1.000
_cell.length_b   1.000
_cell.length_c   1.000
_cell.angle_alpha   90.00
_cell.angle_beta   90.00
_cell.angle_gamma   90.00
#
_symmetry.space_group_name_H-M   'P 1'
#
loop_
_entity.id
_entity.type
_entity.pdbx_description
1 polymer ?
#
loop_
_entity_poly.entity_id
_entity_poly.type
_entity_poly.pdbx_seq_one_letter_code
_entity_poly.pdbx_strand_id
1 'polypeptide(L)'
;MSVITNYWPDPRFVNANRLGLSGCAIASHNAVFNPSSSSFPGISLRATRDGDNWAELDLKLDAGMTIIAACLSNGPAATANMSLDVWSGSKCLAGCPLDGGTSREFIVPPSGTIKVCLRAPNVSGNVRHVMNVFIGTKADYQALLNLVPSGFLAGDLMPKD
;
A
#
# COMPACT_ATOMS: atom_id res chain seq x y z
N MET A 1 19.16 1.50 13.33
CA MET A 1 18.15 0.45 13.56
C MET A 1 17.15 0.56 12.43
N SER A 2 16.94 -0.49 11.63
CA SER A 2 16.01 -0.42 10.51
C SER A 2 14.58 -0.55 11.05
N VAL A 3 13.71 0.37 10.64
CA VAL A 3 12.27 0.28 10.89
C VAL A 3 11.71 -0.82 9.96
N ILE A 4 12.11 -2.07 10.21
CA ILE A 4 11.52 -3.25 9.56
C ILE A 4 10.29 -3.62 10.39
N THR A 5 9.13 -3.08 10.02
CA THR A 5 7.83 -3.56 10.51
C THR A 5 7.04 -4.30 9.44
N ASN A 6 7.65 -4.65 8.30
CA ASN A 6 6.99 -5.36 7.21
C ASN A 6 7.65 -6.72 6.99
N TYR A 7 7.30 -7.70 7.82
CA TYR A 7 7.28 -9.08 7.35
C TYR A 7 5.88 -9.40 6.85
N TRP A 8 5.80 -10.28 5.86
CA TRP A 8 4.56 -10.91 5.44
C TRP A 8 4.07 -11.83 6.57
N PRO A 9 2.79 -11.75 6.99
CA PRO A 9 1.75 -10.84 6.54
C PRO A 9 1.90 -9.40 7.04
N ASP A 10 1.62 -8.42 6.18
CA ASP A 10 1.67 -6.99 6.54
C ASP A 10 0.73 -6.67 7.73
N PRO A 11 1.27 -6.32 8.90
CA PRO A 11 0.48 -6.08 10.11
C PRO A 11 -0.40 -4.82 9.99
N ARG A 12 -0.25 -3.99 8.96
CA ARG A 12 -1.11 -2.81 8.74
C ARG A 12 -2.54 -3.21 8.38
N PHE A 13 -2.75 -4.34 7.70
CA PHE A 13 -4.11 -4.83 7.43
C PHE A 13 -4.79 -5.46 8.64
N VAL A 14 -4.04 -5.87 9.67
CA VAL A 14 -4.61 -6.22 11.00
C VAL A 14 -5.33 -5.01 11.59
N ASN A 15 -4.87 -3.81 11.23
CA ASN A 15 -5.39 -2.53 11.69
C ASN A 15 -6.24 -1.83 10.60
N ALA A 16 -6.83 -2.56 9.64
CA ALA A 16 -7.63 -1.95 8.57
C ALA A 16 -8.80 -1.09 9.08
N ASN A 17 -9.36 -1.46 10.24
CA ASN A 17 -10.33 -0.69 11.01
C ASN A 17 -9.84 0.66 11.57
N ARG A 18 -8.53 0.95 11.48
CA ARG A 18 -7.93 2.25 11.85
C ARG A 18 -7.75 3.20 10.67
N LEU A 19 -8.14 2.78 9.46
CA LEU A 19 -8.08 3.62 8.27
C LEU A 19 -9.14 4.71 8.34
N GLY A 20 -8.74 5.95 8.08
CA GLY A 20 -9.68 7.01 7.73
C GLY A 20 -10.28 6.71 6.36
N LEU A 21 -11.60 6.78 6.22
CA LEU A 21 -12.29 6.45 4.98
C LEU A 21 -12.98 7.70 4.42
N SER A 22 -12.69 8.03 3.16
CA SER A 22 -13.29 9.17 2.46
C SER A 22 -13.99 8.66 1.20
N GLY A 23 -15.33 8.71 1.21
CA GLY A 23 -16.15 8.29 0.06
C GLY A 23 -16.01 6.81 -0.34
N CYS A 24 -15.47 5.97 0.54
CA CYS A 24 -15.34 4.53 0.35
C CYS A 24 -15.61 3.76 1.64
N ALA A 25 -15.73 2.44 1.52
CA ALA A 25 -15.84 1.49 2.62
C ALA A 25 -14.93 0.28 2.36
N ILE A 26 -14.55 -0.41 3.43
CA ILE A 26 -13.80 -1.67 3.33
C ILE A 26 -14.79 -2.77 2.92
N ALA A 27 -14.67 -3.28 1.69
CA ALA A 27 -15.49 -4.37 1.20
C ALA A 27 -15.00 -5.73 1.70
N SER A 28 -13.68 -5.88 1.79
CA SER A 28 -13.02 -7.00 2.43
C SER A 28 -11.59 -6.60 2.79
N HIS A 29 -11.00 -7.30 3.74
CA HIS A 29 -9.59 -7.19 4.04
C HIS A 29 -9.09 -8.55 4.49
N ASN A 30 -7.84 -8.85 4.19
CA ASN A 30 -7.15 -10.01 4.70
C ASN A 30 -5.82 -9.54 5.26
N ALA A 31 -5.53 -9.93 6.49
CA ALA A 31 -4.27 -9.60 7.15
C ALA A 31 -3.30 -10.79 7.17
N VAL A 32 -3.67 -11.96 6.65
CA VAL A 32 -2.88 -13.18 6.73
C VAL A 32 -2.78 -13.82 5.34
N PHE A 33 -1.60 -14.31 4.96
CA PHE A 33 -1.50 -15.12 3.76
C PHE A 33 -2.27 -16.43 3.96
N ASN A 34 -3.23 -16.73 3.07
CA ASN A 34 -3.92 -18.00 3.07
C ASN A 34 -3.41 -18.90 1.93
N PRO A 35 -2.60 -19.93 2.23
CA PRO A 35 -2.06 -20.83 1.22
C PRO A 35 -3.13 -21.67 0.52
N SER A 36 -4.26 -21.96 1.16
CA SER A 36 -5.31 -22.81 0.56
C SER A 36 -6.08 -22.11 -0.55
N SER A 37 -6.06 -20.78 -0.58
CA SER A 37 -6.75 -19.96 -1.58
C SER A 37 -5.81 -19.03 -2.33
N SER A 38 -4.49 -19.19 -2.16
CA SER A 38 -3.44 -18.27 -2.65
C SER A 38 -3.79 -16.80 -2.43
N SER A 39 -4.43 -16.49 -1.29
CA SER A 39 -4.89 -15.12 -1.00
C SER A 39 -3.82 -14.40 -0.20
N PHE A 40 -3.33 -13.30 -0.75
CA PHE A 40 -2.36 -12.44 -0.07
C PHE A 40 -3.05 -11.39 0.80
N PRO A 41 -2.37 -10.91 1.86
CA PRO A 41 -2.84 -9.79 2.64
C PRO A 41 -3.07 -8.57 1.75
N GLY A 42 -4.18 -7.91 2.00
CA GLY A 42 -4.65 -6.81 1.19
C GLY A 42 -5.97 -6.28 1.68
N ILE A 43 -6.40 -5.22 1.03
CA ILE A 43 -7.67 -4.55 1.30
C ILE A 43 -8.41 -4.29 0.01
N SER A 44 -9.72 -4.49 0.07
CA SER A 44 -10.65 -4.17 -1.00
C SER A 44 -11.45 -2.96 -0.58
N LEU A 45 -11.35 -1.88 -1.34
CA LEU A 45 -12.08 -0.64 -1.12
C LEU A 45 -13.23 -0.56 -2.10
N ARG A 46 -14.45 -0.39 -1.59
CA ARG A 46 -15.65 -0.11 -2.38
C ARG A 46 -15.97 1.38 -2.32
N ALA A 47 -16.16 2.01 -3.46
CA ALA A 47 -16.65 3.39 -3.50
C ALA A 47 -18.10 3.45 -3.00
N THR A 48 -18.41 4.41 -2.12
CA THR A 48 -19.78 4.66 -1.62
C THR A 48 -20.45 5.84 -2.31
N ARG A 49 -19.69 6.57 -3.14
CA ARG A 49 -20.14 7.68 -3.97
C ARG A 49 -19.27 7.77 -5.22
N ASP A 50 -19.73 8.54 -6.21
CA ASP A 50 -18.90 8.93 -7.34
C ASP A 50 -17.89 10.02 -6.94
N GLY A 51 -16.74 10.05 -7.62
CA GLY A 51 -15.72 11.08 -7.47
C GLY A 51 -14.46 10.61 -6.74
N ASP A 52 -13.87 11.51 -5.96
CA ASP A 52 -12.57 11.29 -5.30
C ASP A 52 -12.73 10.52 -3.98
N ASN A 53 -12.27 9.28 -3.95
CA ASN A 53 -12.44 8.35 -2.83
C ASN A 53 -11.10 7.69 -2.46
N TRP A 54 -10.84 7.52 -1.16
CA TRP A 54 -9.60 6.92 -0.66
C TRP A 54 -9.73 6.43 0.79
N ALA A 55 -8.85 5.51 1.17
CA ALA A 55 -8.58 5.17 2.56
C ALA A 55 -7.21 5.74 2.97
N GLU A 56 -7.06 6.22 4.20
CA GLU A 56 -5.83 6.88 4.66
C GLU A 56 -5.34 6.38 6.03
N LEU A 57 -4.02 6.41 6.23
CA LEU A 57 -3.37 6.12 7.51
C LEU A 57 -2.15 7.02 7.70
N ASP A 58 -2.05 7.61 8.89
CA ASP A 58 -0.83 8.30 9.31
C ASP A 58 0.19 7.29 9.85
N LEU A 59 1.42 7.37 9.36
CA LEU A 59 2.55 6.55 9.79
C LEU A 59 3.63 7.43 10.44
N LYS A 60 4.13 6.99 11.59
CA LYS A 60 5.28 7.58 12.26
C LYS A 60 6.54 6.80 11.90
N LEU A 61 7.55 7.48 11.38
CA LEU A 61 8.81 6.95 10.88
C LEU A 61 9.96 7.86 11.34
N ASP A 62 11.20 7.35 11.30
CA ASP A 62 12.35 8.18 11.64
C ASP A 62 12.55 9.28 10.58
N ALA A 63 12.61 10.53 11.05
CA ALA A 63 12.79 11.68 10.18
C ALA A 63 14.11 11.61 9.40
N GLY A 64 14.10 12.07 8.14
CA GLY A 64 15.29 12.08 7.29
C GLY A 64 15.65 10.75 6.64
N MET A 65 14.92 9.65 6.93
CA MET A 65 15.11 8.39 6.22
C MET A 65 14.70 8.52 4.74
N THR A 66 15.51 7.96 3.84
CA THR A 66 15.15 7.78 2.43
C THR A 66 14.45 6.43 2.25
N ILE A 67 13.23 6.47 1.74
CA ILE A 67 12.36 5.29 1.62
C ILE A 67 11.65 5.27 0.26
N ILE A 68 11.05 4.11 -0.06
CA ILE A 68 10.13 3.90 -1.18
C ILE A 68 8.81 3.35 -0.66
N ALA A 69 7.77 3.48 -1.49
CA ALA A 69 6.54 2.72 -1.37
C ALA A 69 6.40 1.76 -2.55
N ALA A 70 5.80 0.60 -2.34
CA ALA A 70 5.38 -0.30 -3.41
C ALA A 70 4.03 -0.91 -3.06
N CYS A 71 3.21 -1.19 -4.07
CA CYS A 71 1.99 -1.96 -3.90
C CYS A 71 1.58 -2.67 -5.18
N LEU A 72 0.83 -3.76 -5.05
CA LEU A 72 0.06 -4.34 -6.14
C LEU A 72 -1.36 -3.80 -6.06
N SER A 73 -1.96 -3.44 -7.20
CA SER A 73 -3.35 -3.01 -7.21
C SER A 73 -4.07 -3.45 -8.47
N ASN A 74 -5.35 -3.79 -8.34
CA ASN A 74 -6.18 -4.17 -9.48
C ASN A 74 -7.64 -3.72 -9.27
N GLY A 75 -8.41 -3.76 -10.34
CA GLY A 75 -9.80 -3.32 -10.35
C GLY A 75 -9.97 -1.86 -10.80
N PRO A 76 -11.19 -1.47 -11.19
CA PRO A 76 -11.46 -0.19 -11.81
C PRO A 76 -11.04 0.99 -10.92
N ALA A 77 -10.29 1.91 -11.50
CA ALA A 77 -10.12 3.26 -10.99
C ALA A 77 -10.07 4.20 -12.20
N ALA A 78 -10.88 5.26 -12.20
CA ALA A 78 -10.85 6.25 -13.26
C ALA A 78 -10.71 7.66 -12.66
N THR A 79 -9.47 8.11 -12.54
CA THR A 79 -9.03 9.53 -12.49
C THR A 79 -7.52 9.53 -12.29
N ALA A 80 -6.86 10.65 -12.62
CA ALA A 80 -5.41 10.85 -12.68
C ALA A 80 -4.66 10.77 -11.33
N ASN A 81 -4.92 9.73 -10.54
CA ASN A 81 -4.30 9.49 -9.24
C ASN A 81 -3.55 8.15 -9.19
N MET A 82 -2.68 8.02 -8.20
CA MET A 82 -1.85 6.85 -7.96
C MET A 82 -2.63 5.79 -7.18
N SER A 83 -2.22 4.52 -7.24
CA SER A 83 -2.85 3.44 -6.45
C SER A 83 -2.61 3.63 -4.95
N LEU A 84 -1.43 4.15 -4.63
CA LEU A 84 -0.98 4.55 -3.31
C LEU A 84 -0.25 5.88 -3.45
N ASP A 85 -0.65 6.88 -2.66
CA ASP A 85 0.06 8.15 -2.53
C ASP A 85 0.60 8.33 -1.11
N VAL A 86 1.74 9.00 -1.00
CA VAL A 86 2.35 9.38 0.28
C VAL A 86 2.43 10.89 0.37
N TRP A 87 1.79 11.45 1.40
CA TRP A 87 1.66 12.88 1.62
C TRP A 87 2.35 13.35 2.90
N SER A 88 2.80 14.61 2.88
CA SER A 88 3.19 15.37 4.06
C SER A 88 2.49 16.72 4.01
N GLY A 89 1.45 16.88 4.83
CA GLY A 89 0.53 18.02 4.70
C GLY A 89 -0.13 18.02 3.31
N SER A 90 -0.01 19.11 2.57
CA SER A 90 -0.54 19.26 1.20
C SER A 90 0.41 18.82 0.09
N LYS A 91 1.60 18.30 0.43
CA LYS A 91 2.62 17.90 -0.56
C LYS A 91 2.62 16.38 -0.77
N CYS A 92 2.41 15.94 -2.00
CA CYS A 92 2.67 14.56 -2.39
C CYS A 92 4.18 14.35 -2.51
N LEU A 93 4.71 13.41 -1.74
CA LEU A 93 6.13 13.05 -1.74
C LEU A 93 6.42 12.04 -2.84
N ALA A 94 5.60 10.99 -2.92
CA ALA A 94 5.73 9.89 -3.85
C ALA A 94 4.41 9.13 -3.98
N GLY A 95 4.29 8.29 -5.00
CA GLY A 95 3.22 7.31 -5.07
C GLY A 95 3.49 6.24 -6.13
N CYS A 96 2.59 5.26 -6.18
CA CYS A 96 2.68 4.09 -7.06
C CYS A 96 1.71 4.24 -8.24
N PRO A 97 2.08 3.82 -9.47
CA PRO A 97 1.15 3.85 -10.61
C PRO A 97 -0.18 3.17 -10.30
N LEU A 98 -1.21 3.47 -11.09
CA LEU A 98 -2.54 2.96 -10.84
C LEU A 98 -2.59 1.43 -10.87
N ASP A 99 -1.83 0.73 -11.71
CA ASP A 99 -1.84 -0.75 -11.68
C ASP A 99 -0.93 -1.35 -10.58
N GLY A 100 -0.50 -0.51 -9.63
CA GLY A 100 0.55 -0.84 -8.68
C GLY A 100 1.94 -0.56 -9.27
N GLY A 101 2.96 -0.99 -8.54
CA GLY A 101 4.36 -0.75 -8.86
C GLY A 101 5.13 -0.21 -7.67
N THR A 102 6.25 0.44 -7.96
CA THR A 102 7.13 1.02 -6.95
C THR A 102 7.23 2.52 -7.19
N SER A 103 7.22 3.30 -6.12
CA SER A 103 7.42 4.74 -6.17
C SER A 103 8.90 5.09 -6.40
N ARG A 104 9.16 6.36 -6.72
CA ARG A 104 10.50 6.93 -6.54
C ARG A 104 10.88 6.98 -5.05
N GLU A 105 12.18 7.10 -4.78
CA GLU A 105 12.69 7.38 -3.44
C GLU A 105 12.24 8.77 -2.96
N PHE A 106 11.92 8.88 -1.67
CA PHE A 106 11.56 10.13 -1.00
C PHE A 106 12.09 10.15 0.43
N ILE A 107 12.24 11.35 0.97
CA ILE A 107 12.78 11.58 2.32
C ILE A 107 11.60 11.79 3.29
N VAL A 108 11.60 11.07 4.40
CA VAL A 108 10.65 11.27 5.50
C VAL A 108 10.81 12.69 6.04
N PRO A 109 9.72 13.49 6.12
CA PRO A 109 9.79 14.89 6.53
C PRO A 109 10.31 15.04 7.97
N PRO A 110 10.79 16.24 8.38
CA PRO A 110 11.28 16.50 9.73
C PRO A 110 10.27 16.20 10.85
N SER A 111 8.97 16.21 10.55
CA SER A 111 7.90 15.81 11.48
C SER A 111 7.90 14.32 11.82
N GLY A 112 8.63 13.49 11.07
CA GLY A 112 8.60 12.04 11.20
C GLY A 112 7.25 11.41 10.88
N THR A 113 6.32 12.15 10.27
CA THR A 113 4.95 11.68 10.01
C THR A 113 4.61 11.85 8.53
N ILE A 114 4.12 10.76 7.92
CA ILE A 114 3.58 10.74 6.56
C ILE A 114 2.15 10.22 6.58
N LYS A 115 1.33 10.66 5.64
CA LYS A 115 0.00 10.11 5.39
C LYS A 115 0.05 9.23 4.15
N VAL A 116 -0.37 7.97 4.28
CA VAL A 116 -0.49 7.03 3.17
C VAL A 116 -1.94 6.97 2.75
N CYS A 117 -2.23 7.23 1.48
CA CYS A 117 -3.56 7.18 0.90
C CYS A 117 -3.65 6.03 -0.11
N LEU A 118 -4.57 5.10 0.10
CA LEU A 118 -4.90 4.02 -0.82
C LEU A 118 -6.11 4.42 -1.65
N ARG A 119 -5.98 4.36 -2.97
CA ARG A 119 -7.04 4.80 -3.89
C ARG A 119 -8.20 3.80 -3.92
N ALA A 120 -9.42 4.31 -3.77
CA ALA A 120 -10.65 3.58 -4.07
C ALA A 120 -11.17 3.94 -5.47
N PRO A 121 -12.12 3.19 -6.04
CA PRO A 121 -12.74 3.53 -7.32
C PRO A 121 -13.42 4.90 -7.27
N ASN A 122 -13.59 5.51 -8.45
CA ASN A 122 -14.28 6.78 -8.61
C ASN A 122 -15.77 6.64 -8.94
N VAL A 123 -16.25 5.41 -9.14
CA VAL A 123 -17.65 5.10 -9.44
C VAL A 123 -18.23 4.30 -8.30
N SER A 124 -19.36 4.74 -7.76
CA SER A 124 -20.05 4.11 -6.64
C SER A 124 -20.33 2.64 -6.91
N GLY A 125 -20.15 1.80 -5.88
CA GLY A 125 -20.34 0.36 -5.96
C GLY A 125 -19.14 -0.42 -6.51
N ASN A 126 -18.28 0.20 -7.32
CA ASN A 126 -17.07 -0.46 -7.81
C ASN A 126 -16.13 -0.80 -6.65
N VAL A 127 -15.34 -1.86 -6.86
CA VAL A 127 -14.35 -2.36 -5.89
C VAL A 127 -12.97 -2.34 -6.52
N ARG A 128 -11.98 -1.98 -5.71
CA ARG A 128 -10.57 -2.03 -6.05
C ARG A 128 -9.80 -2.74 -4.96
N HIS A 129 -8.82 -3.53 -5.35
CA HIS A 129 -7.96 -4.24 -4.41
C HIS A 129 -6.58 -3.61 -4.39
N VAL A 130 -6.04 -3.48 -3.18
CA VAL A 130 -4.66 -3.06 -2.93
C VAL A 130 -4.02 -4.12 -2.04
N MET A 131 -2.92 -4.67 -2.53
CA MET A 131 -2.26 -5.86 -1.99
C MET A 131 -0.75 -5.62 -1.98
N ASN A 132 0.00 -6.47 -1.27
CA ASN A 132 1.47 -6.47 -1.25
C ASN A 132 2.01 -5.04 -1.04
N VAL A 133 1.60 -4.36 0.03
CA VAL A 133 2.05 -2.99 0.31
C VAL A 133 3.40 -3.05 1.02
N PHE A 134 4.37 -2.27 0.55
CA PHE A 134 5.67 -2.09 1.18
C PHE A 134 5.92 -0.60 1.38
N ILE A 135 6.39 -0.22 2.56
CA ILE A 135 6.94 1.12 2.82
C ILE A 135 8.18 0.92 3.68
N GLY A 136 9.33 1.35 3.18
CA GLY A 136 10.62 1.08 3.82
C GLY A 136 11.79 1.49 2.94
N THR A 137 13.00 1.15 3.35
CA THR A 137 14.18 1.51 2.56
C THR A 137 14.24 0.71 1.25
N LYS A 138 14.88 1.27 0.24
CA LYS A 138 15.12 0.58 -1.03
C LYS A 138 15.99 -0.68 -0.86
N ALA A 139 16.95 -0.63 0.05
CA ALA A 139 17.80 -1.78 0.36
C ALA A 139 16.97 -2.94 0.94
N ASP A 140 16.04 -2.66 1.86
CA ASP A 140 15.15 -3.68 2.42
C ASP A 140 14.22 -4.26 1.34
N TYR A 141 13.72 -3.42 0.44
CA TYR A 141 12.92 -3.89 -0.69
C TYR A 141 13.72 -4.81 -1.62
N GLN A 142 14.97 -4.45 -1.94
CA GLN A 142 15.84 -5.29 -2.76
C GLN A 142 16.19 -6.61 -2.07
N ALA A 143 16.44 -6.58 -0.75
CA ALA A 143 16.65 -7.79 0.04
C ALA A 143 15.40 -8.68 0.01
N LEU A 144 14.21 -8.10 0.10
CA LEU A 144 12.93 -8.82 -0.04
C LEU A 144 12.81 -9.46 -1.43
N LEU A 145 13.15 -8.74 -2.50
CA LEU A 145 13.11 -9.30 -3.86
C LEU A 145 14.03 -10.53 -4.03
N ASN A 146 15.12 -10.64 -3.27
CA ASN A 146 16.00 -11.81 -3.34
C ASN A 146 15.34 -13.08 -2.77
N LEU A 147 14.35 -12.92 -1.89
CA LEU A 147 13.60 -14.02 -1.27
C LEU A 147 12.41 -14.48 -2.11
N VAL A 148 12.06 -13.75 -3.18
CA VAL A 148 10.81 -13.93 -3.94
C VAL A 148 11.12 -14.07 -5.43
N PRO A 149 11.13 -15.28 -6.02
CA PRO A 149 11.57 -15.57 -7.38
C PRO A 149 10.83 -14.79 -8.47
N SER A 150 9.51 -14.65 -8.35
CA SER A 150 8.71 -13.84 -9.29
C SER A 150 8.67 -12.35 -8.90
N GLY A 151 9.21 -11.99 -7.74
CA GLY A 151 9.23 -10.65 -7.18
C GLY A 151 8.05 -10.38 -6.24
N PHE A 152 8.24 -9.42 -5.34
CA PHE A 152 7.27 -9.05 -4.30
C PHE A 152 5.86 -8.72 -4.85
N LEU A 153 5.81 -8.02 -5.99
CA LEU A 153 4.55 -7.60 -6.59
C LEU A 153 3.89 -8.66 -7.48
N ALA A 154 4.60 -9.73 -7.84
CA ALA A 154 4.00 -10.84 -8.57
C ALA A 154 3.09 -11.68 -7.69
N GLY A 155 3.25 -11.60 -6.37
CA GLY A 155 2.42 -12.38 -5.46
C GLY A 155 2.73 -13.87 -5.51
N ASP A 156 3.92 -14.31 -5.92
CA ASP A 156 4.36 -15.69 -5.68
C ASP A 156 5.53 -15.67 -4.72
N LEU A 157 5.22 -15.87 -3.44
CA LEU A 157 6.18 -15.77 -2.34
C LEU A 157 7.06 -17.00 -2.13
N MET A 158 7.05 -17.98 -3.04
CA MET A 158 7.80 -19.22 -2.80
C MET A 158 9.29 -18.89 -2.62
N PRO A 159 9.91 -19.20 -1.47
CA PRO A 159 11.35 -18.99 -1.30
C PRO A 159 12.13 -19.71 -2.40
N LYS A 160 13.33 -19.22 -2.73
CA LYS A 160 14.28 -20.02 -3.51
C LYS A 160 14.70 -21.23 -2.67
N ASP A 161 14.54 -22.43 -3.22
CA ASP A 161 15.20 -23.64 -2.72
C ASP A 161 16.72 -23.48 -2.70
#